data_AF-A0A5B6UFE3-F1
#
_entry.id   AF-A0A5B6UFE3-F1
#
_cell.length_a   1.000
_cell.length_b   1.000
_cell.length_c   1.000
_cell.angle_alpha   90.00
_cell.angle_beta   90.00
_cell.angle_gamma   90.00
#
_symmetry.space_group_name_H-M   'P 1'
#
loop_
_entity.id
_entity.type
_entity.pdbx_description
1 polymer ?
#
loop_
_entity_poly.entity_id
_entity_poly.type
_entity_poly.pdbx_seq_one_letter_code
_entity_poly.pdbx_strand_id
1 'polypeptide(L)'
;MVERVITCVHSLRERLDETLLAHRNEILALHSRKGILQHHQIILEFEAILKENRKKLADGAFFEVLKASQKAFVLPPWVALTVRPRPGVWE
;
A
#
# COMPACT_ATOMS: atom_id res chain seq x y z
N MET A 1 32.17 -8.98 -21.28
CA MET A 1 31.80 -8.97 -19.85
C MET A 1 30.39 -8.42 -19.77
N VAL A 2 29.42 -9.22 -19.33
CA VAL A 2 28.03 -8.74 -19.18
C VAL A 2 27.95 -7.98 -17.87
N GLU A 3 27.92 -6.66 -17.94
CA GLU A 3 27.57 -5.81 -16.82
C GLU A 3 26.18 -6.21 -16.37
N ARG A 4 26.10 -6.93 -15.25
CA ARG A 4 24.83 -7.11 -14.55
C ARG A 4 24.50 -5.77 -13.92
N VAL A 5 23.88 -4.90 -14.71
CA VAL A 5 23.18 -3.72 -14.20
C VAL A 5 22.17 -4.26 -13.22
N ILE A 6 22.46 -4.13 -11.93
CA ILE A 6 21.48 -4.27 -10.89
C ILE A 6 20.55 -3.09 -11.14
N THR A 7 19.50 -3.29 -11.95
CA THR A 7 18.34 -2.40 -11.93
C THR A 7 17.91 -2.40 -10.48
N CYS A 8 18.25 -1.32 -9.77
CA CYS A 8 17.79 -1.08 -8.42
C CYS A 8 16.27 -1.21 -8.52
N VAL A 9 15.73 -2.30 -7.99
CA VAL A 9 14.29 -2.52 -7.95
C VAL A 9 13.77 -1.26 -7.28
N HIS A 10 12.95 -0.47 -7.98
CA HIS A 10 12.46 0.81 -7.45
C HIS A 10 12.02 0.58 -6.02
N SER A 11 12.54 1.42 -5.12
CA SER A 11 12.23 1.31 -3.69
C SER A 11 10.71 1.24 -3.55
N LEU A 12 10.21 0.43 -2.60
CA LEU A 12 8.77 0.36 -2.34
C LEU A 12 8.16 1.75 -2.15
N ARG A 13 8.96 2.69 -1.60
CA ARG A 13 8.62 4.10 -1.44
C ARG A 13 8.43 4.83 -2.77
N GLU A 14 9.34 4.65 -3.73
CA GLU A 14 9.26 5.30 -5.05
C GLU A 14 8.02 4.80 -5.82
N ARG A 15 7.78 3.49 -5.80
CA ARG A 15 6.58 2.89 -6.42
C ARG A 15 5.29 3.35 -5.73
N LEU A 16 5.33 3.53 -4.41
CA LEU A 16 4.21 4.08 -3.65
C LEU A 16 3.95 5.53 -4.00
N ASP A 17 4.98 6.37 -4.04
CA ASP A 17 4.85 7.80 -4.34
C ASP A 17 4.23 8.03 -5.73
N GLU A 18 4.60 7.23 -6.73
CA GLU A 18 3.97 7.25 -8.06
C GLU A 18 2.47 6.90 -7.98
N THR A 19 2.10 5.84 -7.24
CA THR A 19 0.69 5.46 -7.07
C THR A 19 -0.12 6.47 -6.24
N LEU A 20 0.50 7.10 -5.24
CA LEU A 20 -0.11 8.13 -4.41
C LEU A 20 -0.41 9.38 -5.23
N LEU A 21 0.49 9.76 -6.15
CA LEU A 21 0.28 10.87 -7.07
C LEU A 21 -0.83 10.56 -8.08
N ALA A 22 -0.86 9.34 -8.63
CA ALA A 22 -1.84 8.93 -9.63
C ALA A 22 -3.26 8.73 -9.06
N HIS A 23 -3.39 8.20 -7.83
CA HIS A 23 -4.67 7.76 -7.25
C HIS A 23 -5.04 8.48 -5.94
N ARG A 24 -4.50 9.67 -5.69
CA ARG A 24 -4.68 10.44 -4.44
C ARG A 24 -6.13 10.51 -3.95
N ASN A 25 -7.07 10.81 -4.84
CA ASN A 25 -8.48 10.99 -4.48
C ASN A 25 -9.15 9.67 -4.07
N GLU A 26 -8.77 8.57 -4.70
CA GLU A 26 -9.28 7.22 -4.39
C GLU A 26 -8.74 6.74 -3.04
N ILE A 27 -7.49 7.12 -2.71
CA ILE A 27 -6.83 6.83 -1.42
C ILE A 27 -7.36 7.73 -0.30
N LEU A 28 -7.74 8.97 -0.59
CA LEU A 28 -8.42 9.83 0.40
C LEU A 28 -9.82 9.29 0.76
N ALA A 29 -10.52 8.66 -0.18
CA ALA A 29 -11.81 8.04 0.09
C ALA A 29 -11.72 6.83 1.06
N LEU A 30 -10.52 6.24 1.20
CA LEU A 30 -10.24 5.14 2.13
C LEU A 30 -10.14 5.59 3.60
N HIS A 31 -9.98 6.88 3.88
CA HIS A 31 -9.62 7.42 5.21
C HIS A 31 -10.78 7.60 6.22
N SER A 32 -11.88 6.86 6.11
CA SER A 32 -13.06 7.11 6.96
C SER A 32 -12.97 6.50 8.38
N ARG A 33 -12.05 5.57 8.63
CA ARG A 33 -12.09 4.73 9.84
C ARG A 33 -10.93 5.02 10.78
N LYS A 34 -11.25 5.28 12.05
CA LYS A 34 -10.25 5.54 13.10
C LYS A 34 -9.93 4.25 13.82
N GLY A 35 -8.64 3.97 14.08
CA GLY A 35 -8.24 2.87 14.95
C GLY A 35 -7.05 2.05 14.44
N ILE A 36 -6.79 0.97 15.17
CA ILE A 36 -5.74 -0.01 14.86
C ILE A 36 -6.37 -1.12 14.05
N LEU A 37 -5.93 -1.28 12.81
CA LEU A 37 -6.38 -2.34 11.92
C LEU A 37 -5.33 -3.45 11.83
N GLN A 38 -5.77 -4.69 12.01
CA GLN A 38 -4.96 -5.87 11.74
C GLN A 38 -4.95 -6.19 10.24
N HIS A 39 -3.94 -6.94 9.76
CA HIS A 39 -3.80 -7.36 8.35
C HIS A 39 -5.11 -7.81 7.68
N HIS A 40 -5.86 -8.71 8.33
CA HIS A 40 -7.13 -9.21 7.78
C HIS A 40 -8.19 -8.11 7.65
N GLN A 41 -8.23 -7.15 8.57
CA GLN A 41 -9.15 -6.02 8.52
C GLN A 41 -8.77 -5.06 7.40
N ILE A 42 -7.46 -4.84 7.18
CA ILE A 42 -6.96 -4.03 6.06
C ILE A 42 -7.42 -4.63 4.73
N ILE A 43 -7.29 -5.95 4.55
CA ILE A 43 -7.73 -6.63 3.32
C ILE A 43 -9.25 -6.56 3.17
N LEU A 44 -10.00 -6.80 4.25
CA LEU A 44 -11.47 -6.78 4.21
C LEU A 44 -12.01 -5.38 3.91
N GLU A 45 -11.38 -4.34 4.46
CA GLU A 45 -11.72 -2.96 4.15
C GLU A 45 -11.34 -2.59 2.71
N PHE A 46 -10.22 -3.10 2.20
CA PHE A 46 -9.86 -2.93 0.80
C PHE A 46 -10.84 -3.65 -0.15
N GLU A 47 -11.34 -4.82 0.24
CA GLU A 47 -12.34 -5.56 -0.50
C GLU A 47 -13.72 -4.89 -0.46
N ALA A 48 -14.05 -4.22 0.65
CA ALA A 48 -15.28 -3.45 0.79
C ALA A 48 -15.29 -2.16 -0.06
N ILE A 49 -14.16 -1.75 -0.64
CA ILE A 49 -14.08 -0.63 -1.58
C ILE A 49 -14.90 -0.97 -2.84
N LEU A 50 -15.54 0.06 -3.41
CA LEU A 50 -16.16 0.02 -4.74
C LEU A 50 -15.28 -0.75 -5.75
N LYS A 51 -15.87 -1.77 -6.39
CA LYS A 51 -15.20 -2.63 -7.37
C LYS A 51 -14.47 -1.85 -8.48
N GLU A 52 -14.95 -0.65 -8.80
CA GLU A 52 -14.38 0.23 -9.82
C GLU A 52 -13.05 0.87 -9.37
N ASN A 53 -12.98 1.40 -8.15
CA ASN A 53 -11.73 1.92 -7.56
C ASN A 53 -10.76 0.78 -7.25
N ARG A 54 -11.27 -0.38 -6.83
CA ARG A 54 -10.45 -1.57 -6.59
C ARG A 54 -9.71 -2.00 -7.85
N LYS A 55 -10.33 -1.98 -9.03
CA LYS A 55 -9.64 -2.35 -10.29
C LYS A 55 -8.49 -1.42 -10.63
N LYS A 56 -8.65 -0.12 -10.39
CA LYS A 56 -7.60 0.88 -10.63
C LYS A 56 -6.45 0.76 -9.65
N LEU A 57 -6.75 0.50 -8.38
CA LEU A 57 -5.76 0.35 -7.31
C LEU A 57 -5.10 -1.04 -7.26
N ALA A 58 -5.78 -2.08 -7.77
CA ALA A 58 -5.28 -3.46 -7.77
C ALA A 58 -4.17 -3.70 -8.78
N ASP A 59 -4.11 -2.91 -9.86
CA ASP A 59 -3.06 -3.01 -10.88
C ASP A 59 -1.78 -2.25 -10.48
N GLY A 60 -1.77 -1.62 -9.29
CA GLY A 60 -0.70 -0.76 -8.82
C GLY A 60 0.11 -1.32 -7.64
N ALA A 61 1.29 -0.73 -7.41
CA ALA A 61 2.18 -1.06 -6.29
C ALA A 61 1.52 -0.88 -4.90
N PHE A 62 0.47 -0.05 -4.81
CA PHE A 62 -0.32 0.13 -3.59
C PHE A 62 -0.94 -1.18 -3.08
N PHE A 63 -1.44 -2.04 -3.97
CA PHE A 63 -2.02 -3.31 -3.56
C PHE A 63 -0.96 -4.29 -3.04
N GLU A 64 0.23 -4.31 -3.64
CA GLU A 64 1.36 -5.09 -3.13
C GLU A 64 1.76 -4.65 -1.71
N VAL A 65 1.77 -3.33 -1.47
CA VAL A 65 2.06 -2.75 -0.16
C VAL A 65 1.00 -3.13 0.86
N LEU A 66 -0.29 -3.03 0.51
CA LEU A 66 -1.37 -3.45 1.40
C LEU A 66 -1.29 -4.94 1.73
N LYS A 67 -0.94 -5.79 0.76
CA LYS A 67 -0.74 -7.22 0.96
C LYS A 67 0.49 -7.52 1.84
N ALA A 68 1.53 -6.72 1.73
CA ALA A 68 2.71 -6.80 2.59
C ALA A 68 2.51 -6.12 3.97
N SER A 69 1.47 -5.31 4.14
CA SER A 69 1.20 -4.57 5.37
C SER A 69 0.64 -5.46 6.46
N GLN A 70 1.30 -5.55 7.62
CA GLN A 70 0.83 -6.37 8.73
C GLN A 70 -0.18 -5.66 9.63
N LYS A 71 0.00 -4.36 9.86
CA LYS A 71 -0.86 -3.52 10.69
C LYS A 71 -0.97 -2.15 10.07
N ALA A 72 -2.11 -1.52 10.29
CA ALA A 72 -2.35 -0.13 9.97
C ALA A 72 -2.79 0.58 11.25
N PHE A 73 -2.21 1.75 11.49
CA PHE A 73 -2.64 2.67 12.52
C PHE A 73 -3.25 3.87 11.83
N VAL A 74 -4.56 4.02 11.97
CA VAL A 74 -5.28 5.16 11.40
C VAL A 74 -5.56 6.16 12.51
N LEU A 75 -4.79 7.25 12.49
CA LEU A 75 -4.91 8.38 13.40
C LEU A 75 -5.13 9.66 12.56
N PRO A 76 -6.37 10.12 12.35
CA PRO A 76 -6.65 11.24 11.46
C PRO A 76 -5.78 12.47 11.79
N PRO A 77 -5.11 13.08 10.79
CA PRO A 77 -5.16 12.81 9.34
C PRO A 77 -4.18 11.75 8.82
N TRP A 78 -3.37 11.15 9.71
CA TRP A 78 -2.27 10.25 9.38
C TRP A 78 -2.70 8.79 9.31
N VAL A 79 -2.07 8.04 8.40
CA VAL A 79 -2.09 6.58 8.39
C VAL A 79 -0.66 6.09 8.39
N ALA A 80 -0.34 5.24 9.35
CA ALA A 80 0.92 4.52 9.41
C ALA A 80 0.65 3.06 9.06
N LEU A 81 1.36 2.55 8.05
CA LEU A 81 1.34 1.15 7.67
C LEU A 81 2.66 0.52 8.07
N THR A 82 2.62 -0.65 8.71
CA THR A 82 3.83 -1.44 8.94
C THR A 82 3.96 -2.46 7.82
N VAL A 83 4.87 -2.23 6.87
CA VAL A 83 5.02 -3.05 5.68
C VAL A 83 6.13 -4.07 5.92
N ARG A 84 5.85 -5.34 5.60
CA ARG A 84 6.83 -6.42 5.68
C ARG A 84 6.91 -7.14 4.33
N PRO A 85 7.69 -6.61 3.37
CA PRO A 85 7.80 -7.19 2.04
C PRO A 85 8.48 -8.58 2.06
N ARG A 86 9.44 -8.78 2.96
CA ARG A 86 10.22 -10.02 3.10
C ARG A 86 10.42 -10.39 4.57
N PRO A 87 10.60 -11.68 4.90
CA PRO A 87 10.99 -12.08 6.24
C PRO A 87 12.31 -11.43 6.65
N GLY A 88 12.27 -10.55 7.65
CA GLY A 88 13.46 -9.84 8.17
C GLY A 88 13.65 -8.42 7.61
N VAL A 89 12.81 -7.98 6.67
CA VAL A 89 12.84 -6.61 6.11
C VAL A 89 11.53 -5.90 6.50
N TRP A 90 11.66 -4.69 7.03
CA TRP A 90 10.55 -3.83 7.43
C TRP A 90 10.72 -2.46 6.79
N GLU A 91 9.61 -1.91 6.32
CA GLU A 91 9.50 -0.57 5.73
C GLU A 91 8.29 0.18 6.29
#